data_AF-A0A4P5W3I1-F1
#
_entry.id   AF-A0A4P5W3I1-F1
#
_cell.length_a   1.000
_cell.length_b   1.000
_cell.length_c   1.000
_cell.angle_alpha   90.00
_cell.angle_beta   90.00
_cell.angle_gamma   90.00
#
_symmetry.space_group_name_H-M   'P 1'
#
loop_
_entity.id
_entity.type
_entity.pdbx_description
1 polymer ?
#
loop_
_entity_poly.entity_id
_entity_poly.type
_entity_poly.pdbx_seq_one_letter_code
_entity_poly.pdbx_strand_id
1 'polypeptide(L)'
;MSTVSGSINLSLIATEIAQSGGAALVAKYNFAELLDLPNGVSDNQINKAYYTKVTGVAASTITQYDLVGTLTDKDGALINFDEVVLIAVRNLSSTLANALSVGPHATNGFGILAASKGFWNAAADKNIVNADGDSWMVLFSKSGVPTTAGTADILDVTTQAATSLNTWEILILGRDN
;
A
#
# COMPACT_ATOMS: atom_id res chain seq x y z
N MET A 1 19.53 0.75 0.43
CA MET A 1 18.67 -0.27 1.09
C MET A 1 18.66 0.03 2.57
N SER A 2 17.54 0.49 3.12
CA SER A 2 17.37 0.61 4.56
C SER A 2 16.66 -0.64 5.07
N THR A 3 17.33 -1.39 5.93
CA THR A 3 16.71 -2.47 6.69
C THR A 3 15.95 -1.82 7.84
N VAL A 4 14.64 -2.03 7.91
CA VAL A 4 13.87 -1.68 9.12
C VAL A 4 13.96 -2.88 10.06
N SER A 5 14.66 -2.71 11.17
CA SER A 5 14.59 -3.62 12.31
C SER A 5 13.85 -2.93 13.45
N GLY A 6 13.02 -3.69 14.15
CA GLY A 6 12.32 -3.26 15.35
C GLY A 6 12.56 -4.25 16.48
N SER A 7 12.47 -3.81 17.72
CA SER A 7 12.40 -4.69 18.88
C SER A 7 11.23 -4.26 19.76
N ILE A 8 10.50 -5.24 20.30
CA ILE A 8 9.48 -5.01 21.31
C ILE A 8 10.02 -5.57 22.61
N ASN A 9 10.19 -4.71 23.62
CA ASN A 9 10.56 -5.13 24.96
C ASN A 9 9.31 -5.30 25.81
N LEU A 10 9.01 -6.54 26.22
CA LEU A 10 7.94 -6.85 27.17
C LEU A 10 8.55 -7.07 28.56
N SER A 11 8.19 -6.23 29.52
CA SER A 11 8.56 -6.40 30.93
C SER A 11 7.33 -6.82 31.74
N LEU A 12 7.39 -8.01 32.33
CA LEU A 12 6.39 -8.48 33.29
C LEU A 12 6.97 -8.41 34.70
N ILE A 13 6.38 -7.55 35.54
CA ILE A 13 6.68 -7.53 36.97
C ILE A 13 5.61 -8.37 37.67
N ALA A 14 5.94 -9.62 37.96
CA ALA A 14 5.13 -10.47 38.83
C ALA A 14 5.58 -10.28 40.28
N THR A 15 4.66 -9.94 41.18
CA THR A 15 4.92 -9.92 42.62
C THR A 15 4.27 -11.15 43.23
N GLU A 16 5.07 -12.11 43.68
CA GLU A 16 4.55 -13.21 44.47
C GLU A 16 4.34 -12.71 45.91
N ILE A 17 3.11 -12.82 46.39
CA ILE A 17 2.80 -12.62 47.82
C ILE A 17 2.83 -14.00 48.44
N ALA A 18 3.93 -14.34 49.12
CA ALA A 18 4.03 -15.57 49.89
C ALA A 18 2.90 -15.59 50.94
N GLN A 19 2.02 -16.60 50.88
CA GLN A 19 1.05 -16.80 51.96
C GLN A 19 1.82 -17.17 53.24
N SER A 20 1.60 -16.36 54.29
CA SER A 20 2.13 -16.53 55.65
C SER A 20 3.64 -16.24 55.85
N GLY A 21 3.97 -14.96 56.07
CA GLY A 21 5.03 -14.57 57.01
C GLY A 21 6.47 -14.45 56.48
N GLY A 22 6.72 -14.66 55.19
CA GLY A 22 8.03 -14.41 54.56
C GLY A 22 8.05 -13.08 53.82
N ALA A 23 9.16 -12.35 53.88
CA ALA A 23 9.36 -11.09 53.14
C ALA A 23 9.01 -11.28 51.64
N ALA A 24 8.26 -10.34 51.06
CA ALA A 24 7.87 -10.39 49.66
C ALA A 24 9.12 -10.45 48.75
N LEU A 25 9.27 -11.54 48.02
CA LEU A 25 10.33 -11.69 47.03
C LEU A 25 9.80 -11.17 45.69
N VAL A 26 10.39 -10.07 45.22
CA VAL A 26 10.09 -9.54 43.88
C VAL A 26 10.94 -10.31 42.87
N ALA A 27 10.34 -11.26 42.16
CA ALA A 27 10.98 -11.91 41.03
C ALA A 27 10.76 -11.07 39.76
N LYS A 28 11.84 -10.50 39.22
CA LYS A 28 11.81 -9.81 37.92
C LYS A 28 12.13 -10.81 36.82
N TYR A 29 11.16 -11.10 35.96
CA TYR A 29 11.37 -11.89 34.76
C TYR A 29 11.46 -10.95 33.55
N ASN A 30 12.63 -10.90 32.92
CA ASN A 30 12.81 -10.19 31.66
C ASN A 30 12.68 -11.21 30.52
N PHE A 31 11.60 -11.13 29.76
CA PHE A 31 11.45 -11.89 28.52
C PHE A 31 11.93 -10.99 27.38
N ALA A 32 13.16 -11.17 26.94
CA ALA A 32 13.67 -10.54 25.73
C ALA A 32 13.52 -11.53 24.59
N GLU A 33 12.41 -11.48 23.87
CA GLU A 33 12.22 -12.25 22.65
C GLU A 33 12.57 -11.37 21.45
N LEU A 34 13.53 -11.81 20.65
CA LEU A 34 13.89 -11.15 19.41
C LEU A 34 12.83 -11.53 18.37
N LEU A 35 11.82 -10.67 18.18
CA LEU A 35 10.92 -10.81 17.04
C LEU A 35 11.69 -10.39 15.79
N ASP A 36 12.27 -11.36 15.11
CA ASP A 36 12.82 -11.14 13.78
C ASP A 36 11.65 -10.93 12.82
N LEU A 37 11.55 -9.73 12.24
CA LEU A 37 10.65 -9.48 11.12
C LEU A 37 11.43 -9.87 9.87
N PRO A 38 11.23 -11.09 9.33
CA PRO A 38 12.05 -11.57 8.22
C PRO A 38 12.00 -10.55 7.08
N ASN A 39 13.19 -10.16 6.61
CA ASN A 39 13.30 -9.35 5.40
C ASN A 39 12.81 -10.19 4.22
N GLY A 40 11.71 -9.77 3.61
CA GLY A 40 11.13 -10.47 2.48
C GLY A 40 11.98 -10.28 1.21
N VAL A 41 13.13 -10.95 1.08
CA VAL A 41 14.04 -10.83 -0.07
C VAL A 41 14.10 -12.08 -0.95
N SER A 42 13.32 -13.13 -0.64
CA SER A 42 13.23 -14.31 -1.49
C SER A 42 12.24 -14.10 -2.64
N ASP A 43 12.40 -14.87 -3.71
CA ASP A 43 11.44 -14.93 -4.82
C ASP A 43 10.00 -15.02 -4.30
N ASN A 44 9.11 -14.27 -4.95
CA ASN A 44 7.69 -14.13 -4.61
C ASN A 44 7.35 -13.39 -3.30
N GLN A 45 8.30 -12.77 -2.60
CA GLN A 45 7.99 -11.94 -1.44
C GLN A 45 7.77 -10.47 -1.85
N ILE A 46 6.80 -9.82 -1.21
CA ILE A 46 6.61 -8.37 -1.36
C ILE A 46 7.81 -7.69 -0.70
N ASN A 47 8.58 -6.96 -1.49
CA ASN A 47 9.76 -6.23 -1.01
C ASN A 47 9.71 -4.73 -1.35
N LYS A 48 8.68 -4.28 -2.09
CA LYS A 48 8.45 -2.88 -2.45
C LYS A 48 7.07 -2.41 -2.02
N ALA A 49 7.03 -1.18 -1.51
CA ALA A 49 5.81 -0.53 -1.10
C ALA A 49 5.85 0.96 -1.44
N TYR A 50 4.75 1.47 -1.97
CA TYR A 50 4.52 2.89 -2.18
C TYR A 50 3.23 3.28 -1.47
N TYR A 51 3.29 4.34 -0.67
CA TYR A 51 2.12 4.94 -0.04
C TYR A 51 2.18 6.45 -0.20
N THR A 52 1.04 7.05 -0.54
CA THR A 52 0.89 8.49 -0.44
C THR A 52 -0.55 8.87 -0.10
N LYS A 53 -0.69 10.04 0.50
CA LYS A 53 -1.96 10.73 0.69
C LYS A 53 -1.98 11.98 -0.17
N VAL A 54 -2.97 12.05 -1.05
CA VAL A 54 -3.16 13.21 -1.94
C VAL A 54 -4.34 14.01 -1.42
N THR A 55 -4.16 15.32 -1.25
CA THR A 55 -5.16 16.22 -0.69
C THR A 55 -5.41 17.40 -1.62
N GLY A 56 -6.66 17.88 -1.67
CA GLY A 56 -6.95 19.19 -2.24
C GLY A 56 -7.00 19.23 -3.77
N VAL A 57 -7.37 18.14 -4.43
CA VAL A 57 -7.34 18.04 -5.90
C VAL A 57 -8.68 18.44 -6.52
N ALA A 58 -8.64 19.33 -7.51
CA ALA A 58 -9.82 19.80 -8.23
C ALA A 58 -10.46 18.68 -9.08
N ALA A 59 -11.75 18.85 -9.41
CA ALA A 59 -12.48 17.95 -10.31
C ALA A 59 -11.76 17.74 -11.66
N SER A 60 -12.02 16.61 -12.30
CA SER A 60 -11.52 16.28 -13.65
C SER A 60 -9.98 16.29 -13.78
N THR A 61 -9.26 16.18 -12.66
CA THR A 61 -7.81 16.02 -12.64
C THR A 61 -7.46 14.55 -12.75
N ILE A 62 -6.45 14.25 -13.57
CA ILE A 62 -5.83 12.92 -13.66
C ILE A 62 -4.51 12.96 -12.90
N THR A 63 -4.38 12.12 -11.89
CA THR A 63 -3.10 11.89 -11.18
C THR A 63 -2.53 10.56 -11.64
N GLN A 64 -1.31 10.58 -12.14
CA GLN A 64 -0.65 9.42 -12.72
C GLN A 64 0.40 8.85 -11.76
N TYR A 65 0.40 7.53 -11.59
CA TYR A 65 1.41 6.79 -10.84
C TYR A 65 2.12 5.86 -11.82
N ASP A 66 3.31 6.26 -12.25
CA ASP A 66 4.15 5.44 -13.14
C ASP A 66 5.00 4.48 -12.31
N LEU A 67 4.57 3.21 -12.35
CA LEU A 67 5.08 2.13 -11.51
C LEU A 67 6.49 1.70 -11.90
N VAL A 68 7.01 2.16 -13.05
CA VAL A 68 8.34 1.83 -13.56
C VAL A 68 9.01 3.09 -14.14
N GLY A 69 9.15 4.14 -13.33
CA GLY A 69 9.93 5.30 -13.77
C GLY A 69 9.94 6.54 -12.89
N THR A 70 8.83 6.87 -12.22
CA THR A 70 8.74 8.17 -11.50
C THR A 70 8.36 8.07 -10.03
N LEU A 71 7.86 6.93 -9.56
CA LEU A 71 7.56 6.78 -8.15
C LEU A 71 8.84 6.88 -7.33
N THR A 72 8.76 7.67 -6.27
CA THR A 72 9.84 7.87 -5.31
C THR A 72 9.35 7.57 -3.91
N ASP A 73 10.23 7.02 -3.07
CA ASP A 73 9.99 6.91 -1.64
C ASP A 73 10.08 8.28 -0.95
N LYS A 74 9.82 8.30 0.35
CA LYS A 74 9.90 9.52 1.18
C LYS A 74 11.30 10.14 1.25
N ASP A 75 12.34 9.38 0.92
CA ASP A 75 13.74 9.81 0.91
C ASP A 75 14.18 10.23 -0.51
N GLY A 76 13.28 10.17 -1.50
CA GLY A 76 13.52 10.54 -2.89
C GLY A 76 14.13 9.43 -3.74
N ALA A 77 14.27 8.21 -3.23
CA ALA A 77 14.79 7.09 -4.02
C ALA A 77 13.71 6.52 -4.94
N LEU A 78 14.08 6.19 -6.17
CA LEU A 78 13.15 5.62 -7.15
C LEU A 78 12.64 4.23 -6.73
N ILE A 79 11.34 4.02 -6.89
CA ILE A 79 10.64 2.76 -6.70
C ILE A 79 10.14 2.30 -8.07
N ASN A 80 10.79 1.28 -8.62
CA ASN A 80 10.32 0.60 -9.84
C ASN A 80 9.76 -0.75 -9.43
N PHE A 81 8.51 -1.06 -9.75
CA PHE A 81 7.97 -2.40 -9.53
C PHE A 81 8.29 -3.28 -10.75
N ASP A 82 8.70 -4.53 -10.53
CA ASP A 82 8.74 -5.54 -11.61
C ASP A 82 7.40 -6.28 -11.67
N GLU A 83 6.78 -6.49 -10.50
CA GLU A 83 5.42 -7.00 -10.39
C GLU A 83 4.64 -6.32 -9.25
N VAL A 84 3.37 -5.99 -9.49
CA VAL A 84 2.44 -5.45 -8.50
C VAL A 84 1.58 -6.57 -7.91
N VAL A 85 1.57 -6.69 -6.59
CA VAL A 85 0.79 -7.70 -5.86
C VAL A 85 -0.51 -7.10 -5.33
N LEU A 86 -0.50 -5.82 -4.92
CA LEU A 86 -1.68 -5.16 -4.37
C LEU A 86 -1.74 -3.68 -4.78
N ILE A 87 -2.95 -3.22 -5.11
CA ILE A 87 -3.29 -1.81 -5.22
C ILE A 87 -4.51 -1.57 -4.33
N ALA A 88 -4.38 -0.68 -3.35
CA ALA A 88 -5.49 -0.22 -2.53
C ALA A 88 -5.63 1.29 -2.67
N VAL A 89 -6.82 1.76 -3.01
CA VAL A 89 -7.18 3.18 -3.08
C VAL A 89 -8.34 3.44 -2.15
N ARG A 90 -8.19 4.46 -1.30
CA ARG A 90 -9.20 4.90 -0.35
C ARG A 90 -9.63 6.31 -0.67
N ASN A 91 -10.92 6.50 -0.92
CA ASN A 91 -11.49 7.83 -1.05
C ASN A 91 -11.84 8.38 0.34
N LEU A 92 -11.22 9.51 0.71
CA LEU A 92 -11.44 10.18 1.99
C LEU A 92 -12.51 11.28 1.92
N SER A 93 -13.01 11.58 0.72
CA SER A 93 -14.07 12.57 0.54
C SER A 93 -15.41 12.00 0.99
N SER A 94 -16.18 12.79 1.74
CA SER A 94 -17.59 12.51 2.08
C SER A 94 -18.59 13.24 1.16
N THR A 95 -18.10 14.04 0.21
CA THR A 95 -18.95 14.71 -0.79
C THR A 95 -19.22 13.75 -1.93
N LEU A 96 -20.46 13.28 -2.09
CA LEU A 96 -20.86 12.24 -3.06
C LEU A 96 -20.36 12.45 -4.50
N ALA A 97 -20.26 13.71 -4.96
CA ALA A 97 -19.79 14.03 -6.30
C ALA A 97 -18.29 13.73 -6.50
N ASN A 98 -17.50 13.73 -5.43
CA ASN A 98 -16.05 13.55 -5.42
C ASN A 98 -15.61 12.08 -5.54
N ALA A 99 -16.35 11.27 -6.29
CA ALA A 99 -15.95 9.89 -6.58
C ALA A 99 -14.63 9.86 -7.36
N LEU A 100 -13.89 8.77 -7.23
CA LEU A 100 -12.66 8.54 -8.01
C LEU A 100 -12.92 7.49 -9.07
N SER A 101 -12.32 7.68 -10.24
CA SER A 101 -12.18 6.64 -11.26
C SER A 101 -10.73 6.18 -11.28
N VAL A 102 -10.50 4.89 -11.05
CA VAL A 102 -9.16 4.31 -10.93
C VAL A 102 -8.96 3.22 -11.96
N GLY A 103 -7.84 3.25 -12.68
CA GLY A 103 -7.44 2.16 -13.56
C GLY A 103 -6.31 2.55 -14.52
N PRO A 104 -6.06 1.77 -15.59
CA PRO A 104 -4.91 1.96 -16.45
C PRO A 104 -4.92 3.30 -17.17
N HIS A 105 -3.73 3.77 -17.54
CA HIS A 105 -3.61 4.87 -18.47
C HIS A 105 -4.15 4.52 -19.86
N ALA A 106 -4.57 5.56 -20.59
CA ALA A 106 -5.45 5.52 -21.76
C ALA A 106 -5.00 4.67 -22.97
N THR A 107 -3.78 4.09 -22.95
CA THR A 107 -3.26 3.34 -24.09
C THR A 107 -3.54 1.84 -24.03
N ASN A 108 -3.41 1.17 -22.88
CA ASN A 108 -3.54 -0.29 -22.76
C ASN A 108 -4.16 -0.69 -21.41
N GLY A 109 -4.67 -1.92 -21.28
CA GLY A 109 -4.98 -2.48 -19.96
C GLY A 109 -3.70 -2.82 -19.17
N PHE A 110 -3.80 -2.85 -17.85
CA PHE A 110 -2.66 -3.00 -16.95
C PHE A 110 -2.27 -4.48 -16.78
N GLY A 111 -1.05 -4.87 -17.15
CA GLY A 111 -0.50 -6.21 -16.92
C GLY A 111 -0.97 -7.35 -17.85
N ILE A 112 -1.69 -7.03 -18.94
CA ILE A 112 -2.18 -8.05 -19.89
C ILE A 112 -1.07 -8.57 -20.79
N LEU A 113 -0.23 -7.66 -21.29
CA LEU A 113 0.70 -7.92 -22.40
C LEU A 113 1.77 -8.97 -22.06
N ALA A 114 2.07 -9.18 -20.78
CA ALA A 114 3.14 -10.08 -20.36
C ALA A 114 2.65 -11.47 -19.88
N ALA A 115 1.38 -11.65 -19.50
CA ALA A 115 0.93 -12.94 -18.94
C ALA A 115 -0.58 -13.18 -18.86
N SER A 116 -1.44 -12.30 -19.41
CA SER A 116 -2.89 -12.32 -19.12
C SER A 116 -3.21 -12.24 -17.62
N LYS A 117 -2.32 -11.64 -16.82
CA LYS A 117 -2.42 -11.53 -15.35
C LYS A 117 -2.88 -10.14 -14.90
N GLY A 118 -3.46 -9.35 -15.81
CA GLY A 118 -3.80 -7.96 -15.56
C GLY A 118 -4.97 -7.74 -14.60
N PHE A 119 -4.97 -6.61 -13.90
CA PHE A 119 -6.14 -6.15 -13.13
C PHE A 119 -7.25 -5.60 -14.04
N TRP A 120 -6.88 -5.01 -15.18
CA TRP A 120 -7.78 -4.36 -16.13
C TRP A 120 -7.46 -4.85 -17.54
N ASN A 121 -8.49 -5.28 -18.28
CA ASN A 121 -8.33 -5.90 -19.59
C ASN A 121 -8.28 -4.88 -20.75
N ALA A 122 -8.76 -3.67 -20.52
CA ALA A 122 -8.72 -2.59 -21.50
C ALA A 122 -8.35 -1.26 -20.85
N ALA A 123 -7.83 -0.33 -21.65
CA ALA A 123 -7.53 1.03 -21.19
C ALA A 123 -8.77 1.78 -20.66
N ALA A 124 -9.96 1.40 -21.13
CA ALA A 124 -11.23 1.96 -20.70
C ALA A 124 -11.75 1.36 -19.39
N ASP A 125 -11.21 0.23 -18.94
CA ASP A 125 -11.68 -0.40 -17.71
C ASP A 125 -11.27 0.47 -16.52
N LYS A 126 -12.23 0.78 -15.65
CA LYS A 126 -12.05 1.63 -14.48
C LYS A 126 -12.93 1.14 -13.35
N ASN A 127 -12.39 1.20 -12.14
CA ASN A 127 -13.16 1.03 -10.92
C ASN A 127 -13.56 2.40 -10.38
N ILE A 128 -14.79 2.48 -9.86
CA ILE A 128 -15.24 3.68 -9.15
C ILE A 128 -15.04 3.48 -7.66
N VAL A 129 -14.40 4.45 -7.01
CA VAL A 129 -14.30 4.55 -5.55
C VAL A 129 -15.20 5.68 -5.10
N ASN A 130 -16.38 5.32 -4.57
CA ASN A 130 -17.38 6.28 -4.12
C ASN A 130 -16.84 7.22 -3.04
N ALA A 131 -17.48 8.37 -2.88
CA ALA A 131 -17.09 9.38 -1.90
C ALA A 131 -18.00 9.32 -0.65
N ASP A 132 -17.87 8.22 0.11
CA ASP A 132 -18.63 8.00 1.34
C ASP A 132 -17.79 8.27 2.61
N GLY A 133 -16.63 8.92 2.46
CA GLY A 133 -15.67 9.25 3.51
C GLY A 133 -14.65 8.16 3.84
N ASP A 134 -14.91 6.92 3.45
CA ASP A 134 -14.02 5.78 3.74
C ASP A 134 -14.20 4.60 2.76
N SER A 135 -14.52 4.87 1.49
CA SER A 135 -14.74 3.80 0.52
C SER A 135 -13.42 3.33 -0.09
N TRP A 136 -13.32 2.02 -0.32
CA TRP A 136 -12.09 1.36 -0.77
C TRP A 136 -12.27 0.64 -2.11
N MET A 137 -11.23 0.69 -2.93
CA MET A 137 -10.93 -0.31 -3.95
C MET A 137 -9.69 -1.07 -3.52
N VAL A 138 -9.74 -2.40 -3.58
CA VAL A 138 -8.59 -3.26 -3.34
C VAL A 138 -8.48 -4.28 -4.46
N LEU A 139 -7.33 -4.29 -5.12
CA LEU A 139 -6.96 -5.24 -6.16
C LEU A 139 -5.78 -6.05 -5.66
N PHE A 140 -5.87 -7.37 -5.77
CA PHE A 140 -4.87 -8.29 -5.24
C PHE A 140 -4.59 -9.42 -6.21
N SER A 141 -3.31 -9.72 -6.43
CA SER A 141 -2.84 -10.86 -7.21
C SER A 141 -1.70 -11.54 -6.47
N LYS A 142 -1.96 -12.73 -5.91
CA LYS A 142 -0.91 -13.53 -5.27
C LYS A 142 0.26 -13.82 -6.22
N SER A 143 -0.03 -13.97 -7.51
CA SER A 143 1.00 -14.27 -8.51
C SER A 143 1.76 -13.04 -8.99
N GLY A 144 1.41 -11.84 -8.53
CA GLY A 144 1.89 -10.59 -9.11
C GLY A 144 1.25 -10.27 -10.47
N VAL A 145 1.18 -8.99 -10.78
CA VAL A 145 0.85 -8.44 -12.09
C VAL A 145 2.12 -7.81 -12.64
N PRO A 146 2.68 -8.34 -13.74
CA PRO A 146 3.93 -7.83 -14.29
C PRO A 146 3.78 -6.39 -14.77
N THR A 147 4.81 -5.61 -14.50
CA THR A 147 4.96 -4.24 -14.99
C THR A 147 6.13 -4.15 -15.95
N THR A 148 6.03 -3.33 -16.98
CA THR A 148 7.07 -3.10 -17.97
C THR A 148 7.31 -1.61 -18.13
N ALA A 149 8.53 -1.19 -18.43
CA ALA A 149 8.76 0.23 -18.71
C ALA A 149 7.94 0.67 -19.93
N GLY A 150 7.03 1.62 -19.75
CA GLY A 150 6.16 2.12 -20.81
C GLY A 150 4.81 2.61 -20.30
N THR A 151 3.94 3.02 -21.22
CA THR A 151 2.63 3.62 -20.88
C THR A 151 1.59 2.59 -20.43
N ALA A 152 1.87 1.29 -20.55
CA ALA A 152 0.98 0.22 -20.14
C ALA A 152 0.92 0.04 -18.61
N ASP A 153 1.88 0.62 -17.89
CA ASP A 153 2.11 0.38 -16.46
C ASP A 153 1.92 1.65 -15.60
N ILE A 154 1.20 2.63 -16.17
CA ILE A 154 0.79 3.84 -15.49
C ILE A 154 -0.63 3.64 -14.96
N LEU A 155 -0.79 3.87 -13.65
CA LEU A 155 -2.08 3.89 -12.98
C LEU A 155 -2.62 5.33 -12.93
N ASP A 156 -3.82 5.54 -13.45
CA ASP A 156 -4.51 6.82 -13.37
C ASP A 156 -5.54 6.79 -12.21
N VAL A 157 -5.48 7.82 -11.36
CA VAL A 157 -6.56 8.19 -10.44
C VAL A 157 -7.17 9.50 -10.94
N THR A 158 -8.38 9.39 -11.46
CA THR A 158 -9.12 10.52 -12.02
C THR A 158 -10.20 10.96 -11.04
N THR A 159 -10.12 12.21 -10.60
CA THR A 159 -11.19 12.82 -9.80
C THR A 159 -12.41 13.08 -10.68
N GLN A 160 -13.58 12.65 -10.26
CA GLN A 160 -14.82 12.89 -10.99
C GLN A 160 -15.34 14.33 -10.79
N ALA A 161 -16.52 14.63 -11.34
CA ALA A 161 -17.18 15.92 -11.20
C ALA A 161 -17.37 16.27 -9.72
N ALA A 162 -16.66 17.28 -9.23
CA ALA A 162 -16.62 17.61 -7.81
C ALA A 162 -17.17 19.02 -7.55
N THR A 163 -17.92 19.21 -6.46
CA THR A 163 -18.31 20.54 -5.94
C THR A 163 -17.34 21.04 -4.87
N SER A 164 -16.37 20.20 -4.47
CA SER A 164 -15.32 20.48 -3.50
C SER A 164 -14.03 19.76 -3.89
N LEU A 165 -12.94 19.92 -3.13
CA LEU A 165 -11.67 19.27 -3.43
C LEU A 165 -11.68 17.78 -3.04
N ASN A 166 -11.07 16.95 -3.89
CA ASN A 166 -10.91 15.52 -3.70
C ASN A 166 -9.68 15.22 -2.83
N THR A 167 -9.77 14.17 -2.01
CA THR A 167 -8.67 13.70 -1.15
C THR A 167 -8.73 12.18 -1.09
N TRP A 168 -7.58 11.51 -1.23
CA TRP A 168 -7.50 10.06 -1.22
C TRP A 168 -6.15 9.55 -0.72
N GLU A 169 -6.12 8.27 -0.41
CA GLU A 169 -4.90 7.53 -0.08
C GLU A 169 -4.71 6.41 -1.10
N ILE A 170 -3.46 6.10 -1.41
CA ILE A 170 -3.10 4.97 -2.25
C ILE A 170 -1.96 4.20 -1.61
N LEU A 171 -2.09 2.87 -1.59
CA LEU A 171 -1.06 1.91 -1.22
C LEU A 171 -0.84 0.96 -2.39
N ILE A 172 0.41 0.81 -2.79
CA ILE A 172 0.83 -0.15 -3.82
C ILE A 172 1.90 -1.03 -3.22
N LEU A 173 1.70 -2.34 -3.30
CA LEU A 173 2.67 -3.33 -2.87
C LEU A 173 3.08 -4.18 -4.07
N GLY A 174 4.37 -4.49 -4.15
CA GLY A 174 4.91 -5.30 -5.22
C GLY A 174 6.26 -5.88 -4.89
N ARG A 175 6.92 -6.41 -5.90
CA ARG A 175 8.19 -7.10 -5.76
C ARG A 175 9.15 -6.79 -6.90
N ASP A 176 10.43 -7.01 -6.61
CA ASP A 176 11.50 -7.22 -7.58
C ASP A 176 11.47 -8.64 -8.09
N ASN A 177 11.78 -8.84 -9.37
CA ASN A 177 11.91 -10.17 -9.97
C ASN A 177 13.33 -10.39 -10.50
#